data_AF-A0A940CSC6-F1
#
_entry.id   AF-A0A940CSC6-F1
#
_cell.length_a   1.000
_cell.length_b   1.000
_cell.length_c   1.000
_cell.angle_alpha   90.00
_cell.angle_beta   90.00
_cell.angle_gamma   90.00
#
_symmetry.space_group_name_H-M   'P 1'
#
loop_
_entity.id
_entity.type
_entity.pdbx_description
1 polymer ?
#
loop_
_entity_poly.entity_id
_entity_poly.type
_entity_poly.pdbx_seq_one_letter_code
_entity_poly.pdbx_strand_id
1 'polypeptide(L)' 'MQEIKDAYLELALAIVKQAAEDIRAGPYGKRKGYYRTAMGFTRSYLFRLICDTCGVPPDLARKLMVERRD' A
#
# COMPACT_ATOMS: atom_id res chain seq x y z
N MET A 1 12.25 -1.35 -22.04
CA MET A 1 12.82 -1.03 -20.71
C MET A 1 11.98 0.01 -19.96
N GLN A 2 11.46 1.04 -20.63
CA GLN A 2 10.47 1.96 -20.06
C GLN A 2 9.15 1.24 -19.72
N GLU A 3 8.59 0.47 -20.66
CA GLU A 3 7.35 -0.31 -20.47
C GLU A 3 7.39 -1.27 -19.27
N ILE A 4 8.56 -1.88 -19.00
CA ILE A 4 8.74 -2.77 -17.85
C ILE A 4 8.68 -1.98 -16.54
N LYS A 5 9.27 -0.78 -16.50
CA LYS A 5 9.18 0.08 -15.32
C LYS A 5 7.75 0.53 -15.06
N ASP A 6 7.02 0.86 -16.12
CA ASP A 6 5.62 1.28 -16.01
C ASP A 6 4.74 0.13 -15.49
N ALA A 7 4.93 -1.11 -15.97
CA ALA A 7 4.24 -2.29 -15.47
C ALA A 7 4.52 -2.56 -13.97
N TYR A 8 5.75 -2.36 -13.50
CA TYR A 8 6.07 -2.50 -12.08
C TYR A 8 5.47 -1.38 -11.23
N LEU A 9 5.37 -0.17 -11.76
CA LEU A 9 4.68 0.95 -11.09
C LEU A 9 3.19 0.68 -10.96
N GLU A 10 2.54 0.18 -12.02
CA GLU A 10 1.14 -0.22 -11.98
C GLU A 10 0.89 -1.30 -10.92
N LEU A 11 1.77 -2.31 -10.86
CA LEU A 11 1.71 -3.34 -9.83
C LEU A 11 1.87 -2.76 -8.41
N ALA A 12 2.83 -1.86 -8.22
CA ALA A 12 3.05 -1.20 -6.94
C ALA A 12 1.81 -0.42 -6.47
N LEU A 13 1.19 0.33 -7.40
CA LEU A 13 -0.05 1.06 -7.14
C LEU A 13 -1.22 0.11 -6.80
N ALA A 14 -1.35 -1.01 -7.51
CA ALA A 14 -2.36 -2.01 -7.23
C ALA A 14 -2.23 -2.61 -5.82
N ILE A 15 -0.99 -2.89 -5.38
CA ILE A 15 -0.70 -3.38 -4.03
C ILE A 15 -1.14 -2.36 -2.97
N VAL A 16 -0.79 -1.08 -3.13
CA VAL A 16 -1.17 -0.02 -2.18
C VAL A 16 -2.69 0.16 -2.15
N LYS A 17 -3.36 0.11 -3.31
CA LYS A 17 -4.82 0.22 -3.41
C LYS A 17 -5.52 -0.93 -2.66
N GLN A 18 -5.07 -2.17 -2.85
CA GLN A 18 -5.61 -3.33 -2.14
C GLN A 18 -5.43 -3.18 -0.63
N ALA A 19 -4.24 -2.76 -0.17
CA ALA A 19 -4.00 -2.53 1.25
C ALA A 19 -4.92 -1.45 1.85
N ALA A 20 -5.24 -0.39 1.11
CA ALA A 20 -6.18 0.64 1.55
C ALA A 20 -7.62 0.11 1.65
N GLU A 21 -8.05 -0.73 0.70
CA GLU A 21 -9.35 -1.43 0.75
C GLU A 21 -9.43 -2.39 1.95
N ASP A 22 -8.36 -3.15 2.18
CA ASP A 22 -8.27 -4.07 3.31
C ASP A 22 -8.35 -3.33 4.66
N ILE A 23 -7.68 -2.19 4.80
CA ILE A 23 -7.74 -1.34 6.01
C ILE A 23 -9.15 -0.81 6.25
N ARG A 24 -9.85 -0.38 5.20
CA ARG A 24 -11.24 0.09 5.27
C ARG A 24 -12.20 -1.03 5.68
N ALA A 25 -11.98 -2.26 5.20
CA ALA A 25 -12.75 -3.43 5.59
C ALA A 25 -12.46 -3.93 7.03
N GLY A 26 -11.48 -3.33 7.72
CA GLY A 26 -11.13 -3.61 9.11
C GLY A 26 -9.61 -3.76 9.30
N PRO A 27 -9.06 -3.53 10.51
CA PRO A 27 -7.61 -3.54 10.77
C PRO A 27 -6.90 -4.86 10.41
N TYR A 28 -7.66 -5.95 10.29
CA TYR A 28 -7.19 -7.28 9.93
C TYR A 28 -7.60 -7.73 8.53
N GLY A 29 -8.15 -6.80 7.72
CA GLY A 29 -8.62 -6.92 6.33
C GLY A 29 -8.73 -8.36 5.83
N LYS A 30 -9.95 -8.90 5.74
CA LYS A 30 -10.31 -10.29 5.34
C LYS A 30 -9.08 -11.13 4.99
N ARG A 31 -8.40 -11.69 5.99
CA ARG A 31 -7.13 -12.43 5.81
C ARG A 31 -7.21 -13.43 4.65
N LYS A 32 -6.65 -13.08 3.48
CA LYS A 32 -6.26 -13.94 2.33
C LYS A 32 -5.26 -13.21 1.39
N GLY A 33 -4.26 -12.50 1.90
CA GLY A 33 -3.31 -11.69 1.09
C GLY A 33 -1.83 -11.89 1.41
N TYR A 34 -0.95 -11.33 0.56
CA TYR A 34 0.52 -11.44 0.56
C TYR A 34 1.25 -10.84 1.80
N TYR A 35 0.53 -10.19 2.70
CA TYR A 35 1.06 -9.57 3.92
C TYR A 35 0.24 -9.99 5.15
N ARG A 36 0.91 -10.11 6.30
CA ARG A 36 0.32 -10.64 7.56
C ARG A 36 -0.92 -9.86 8.03
N THR A 37 -0.91 -8.53 7.83
CA THR A 37 -2.06 -7.61 7.93
C THR A 37 -1.81 -6.40 7.03
N ALA A 38 -2.87 -5.73 6.55
CA ALA A 38 -2.73 -4.50 5.77
C ALA A 38 -2.10 -3.35 6.60
N MET A 39 -2.35 -3.31 7.90
CA MET A 39 -1.63 -2.41 8.83
C MET A 39 -0.14 -2.76 8.98
N GLY A 40 0.22 -4.04 8.87
CA GLY A 40 1.60 -4.48 8.85
C GLY A 40 2.31 -4.07 7.56
N PHE A 41 1.59 -4.11 6.43
CA PHE A 41 2.11 -3.64 5.14
C PHE A 41 2.53 -2.17 5.20
N THR A 42 1.72 -1.27 5.79
CA THR A 42 2.07 0.16 5.90
C THR A 42 3.29 0.46 6.78
N ARG A 43 3.80 -0.55 7.50
CA ARG A 43 5.03 -0.50 8.30
C ARG A 43 6.21 -1.20 7.64
N SER A 44 6.00 -1.82 6.48
CA SER A 44 7.01 -2.61 5.78
C SER A 44 7.99 -1.74 4.99
N TYR A 45 9.17 -2.30 4.70
CA TYR A 45 10.14 -1.67 3.80
C TYR A 45 9.61 -1.56 2.36
N LEU A 46 8.83 -2.55 1.91
CA LEU A 46 8.20 -2.52 0.59
C LEU A 46 7.28 -1.31 0.42
N PHE A 47 6.47 -1.00 1.44
CA PHE A 47 5.63 0.20 1.41
C PHE A 47 6.45 1.49 1.29
N ARG A 48 7.55 1.60 2.05
CA ARG A 48 8.48 2.75 1.94
C ARG A 48 9.05 2.88 0.54
N LEU A 49 9.55 1.78 -0.03
CA LEU A 49 10.08 1.77 -1.40
C LEU A 49 9.06 2.23 -2.44
N ILE A 50 7.81 1.77 -2.32
CA ILE A 50 6.74 2.18 -3.23
C ILE A 50 6.49 3.69 -3.09
N CYS A 51 6.38 4.18 -1.85
CA CYS A 51 6.19 5.60 -1.56
C CYS A 51 7.35 6.46 -2.12
N ASP A 52 8.59 6.04 -1.92
CA ASP A 52 9.79 6.74 -2.42
C ASP A 52 9.80 6.77 -3.95
N THR A 53 9.46 5.65 -4.59
CA THR A 53 9.36 5.56 -6.06
C THR A 53 8.27 6.47 -6.63
N CYS A 54 7.17 6.64 -5.89
CA CYS A 54 6.07 7.53 -6.26
C CYS A 54 6.27 8.99 -5.81
N GLY A 55 7.37 9.32 -5.12
CA GLY A 55 7.61 10.67 -4.58
C GLY A 55 6.63 11.10 -3.48
N VAL A 56 6.04 10.15 -2.76
CA VAL A 56 5.07 10.41 -1.69
C VAL A 56 5.70 10.12 -0.33
N PRO A 57 5.60 11.02 0.66
CA PRO A 57 6.09 10.72 2.01
C PRO A 57 5.35 9.51 2.63
N PRO A 58 6.05 8.45 3.10
CA PRO A 58 5.41 7.25 3.65
C PRO A 58 4.48 7.52 4.83
N ASP A 59 4.83 8.48 5.69
CA ASP A 59 3.99 8.85 6.84
C ASP A 59 2.68 9.52 6.41
N LEU A 60 2.72 10.36 5.37
CA LEU A 60 1.54 10.99 4.79
C LEU A 60 0.65 9.94 4.12
N ALA A 61 1.23 9.04 3.31
CA ALA A 61 0.50 7.96 2.68
C ALA A 61 -0.19 7.06 3.71
N ARG A 62 0.53 6.67 4.76
CA ARG A 62 -0.05 5.88 5.87
C ARG A 62 -1.20 6.61 6.55
N LYS A 63 -1.02 7.90 6.86
CA LYS A 63 -2.05 8.73 7.47
C LYS A 63 -3.33 8.74 6.63
N LEU A 64 -3.20 9.02 5.33
CA LEU A 64 -4.33 9.03 4.39
C LEU A 64 -5.02 7.67 4.23
N MET A 65 -4.26 6.57 4.27
CA MET A 65 -4.82 5.22 4.18
C MET A 65 -5.59 4.81 5.45
N VAL A 66 -5.17 5.29 6.62
CA VAL A 66 -5.74 4.89 7.92
C VAL A 66 -6.86 5.82 8.39
N GLU A 67 -6.79 7.12 8.07
CA GLU A 67 -7.76 8.13 8.52
C GLU A 67 -9.09 8.10 7.74
N ARG A 68 -9.16 7.48 6.56
CA ARG A 68 -10.42 7.27 5.81
C ARG A 68 -11.31 6.16 6.40
N ARG A 69 -11.43 6.10 7.72
CA ARG A 69 -12.38 5.24 8.44
C ARG A 69 -13.64 6.07 8.69
N ASP A 70 -14.51 6.12 7.68
CA ASP A 70 -15.91 6.52 7.86
C ASP A 70 -16.76 5.26 8.15
#